data_AF-A0A376FEJ5-F1
#
_entry.id   AF-A0A376FEJ5-F1
#
_cell.length_a   1.000
_cell.length_b   1.000
_cell.length_c   1.000
_cell.angle_alpha   90.00
_cell.angle_beta   90.00
_cell.angle_gamma   90.00
#
_symmetry.space_group_name_H-M   'P 1'
#
loop_
_entity.id
_entity.type
_entity.pdbx_description
1 polymer ?
#
loop_
_entity_poly.entity_id
_entity_poly.type
_entity_poly.pdbx_seq_one_letter_code
_entity_poly.pdbx_strand_id
1 'polypeptide(L)'
;MVWIMLATLAVVFVVGFRVLTSDSRRAIKRLSERLGITPMPVESMIDQFGKTSGNEFIRYLERPDEAHLQNAAQVLLIWQVGNDSKLLIVFYVQIMPDDFIMQLHRF
;
A
#
# COMPACT_ATOMS: atom_id res chain seq x y z
N MET A 1 -44.55 -0.01 -11.31
CA MET A 1 -43.84 -1.26 -10.93
C MET A 1 -42.35 -1.18 -11.26
N VAL A 2 -41.96 -0.95 -12.53
CA VAL A 2 -40.54 -0.84 -12.95
C VAL A 2 -39.75 0.27 -12.25
N TRP A 3 -40.35 1.44 -12.02
CA TRP A 3 -39.69 2.58 -11.36
C TRP A 3 -39.26 2.30 -9.91
N ILE A 4 -40.06 1.56 -9.15
CA ILE A 4 -39.72 1.19 -7.77
C ILE A 4 -38.58 0.17 -7.78
N MET A 5 -38.57 -0.75 -8.74
CA MET A 5 -37.51 -1.75 -8.89
C MET A 5 -36.16 -1.11 -9.25
N LEU A 6 -36.17 -0.10 -10.14
CA LEU A 6 -34.98 0.69 -10.47
C LEU A 6 -34.49 1.53 -9.28
N ALA A 7 -35.40 2.14 -8.52
CA ALA A 7 -35.04 2.91 -7.33
C ALA A 7 -34.36 2.03 -6.27
N THR A 8 -34.88 0.83 -6.00
CA THR A 8 -34.27 -0.12 -5.06
C THR A 8 -32.89 -0.58 -5.54
N LEU A 9 -32.74 -0.86 -6.84
CA LEU A 9 -31.45 -1.22 -7.44
C LEU A 9 -30.41 -0.10 -7.27
N ALA A 10 -30.80 1.15 -7.55
CA ALA A 10 -29.93 2.31 -7.40
C ALA A 10 -29.51 2.52 -5.93
N VAL A 11 -30.43 2.35 -4.98
CA VAL A 11 -30.11 2.47 -3.55
C VAL A 11 -29.12 1.39 -3.11
N VAL A 12 -29.35 0.13 -3.49
CA VAL A 12 -28.41 -0.97 -3.17
C VAL A 12 -27.05 -0.71 -3.80
N PHE A 13 -27.01 -0.21 -5.03
CA PHE A 13 -25.76 0.10 -5.71
C PHE A 13 -25.00 1.25 -5.03
N VAL A 14 -25.70 2.33 -4.67
CA VAL A 14 -25.10 3.49 -3.97
C VAL A 14 -24.61 3.10 -2.58
N VAL A 15 -25.39 2.32 -1.82
CA VAL A 15 -25.00 1.86 -0.48
C VAL A 15 -23.81 0.91 -0.57
N GLY A 16 -23.84 -0.07 -1.48
CA GLY A 16 -22.72 -0.99 -1.70
C GLY A 16 -21.43 -0.27 -2.11
N PHE A 17 -21.53 0.67 -3.04
CA PHE A 17 -20.39 1.49 -3.49
C PHE A 17 -19.84 2.36 -2.36
N ARG A 18 -20.71 2.91 -1.51
CA ARG A 18 -20.31 3.73 -0.36
C ARG A 18 -19.59 2.92 0.71
N VAL A 19 -20.04 1.70 1.00
CA VAL A 19 -19.40 0.81 1.98
C VAL A 19 -17.98 0.45 1.54
N LEU A 20 -17.81 -0.03 0.30
CA LEU A 20 -16.51 -0.43 -0.25
C LEU A 20 -15.46 0.70 -0.25
N THR A 21 -15.89 1.93 -0.51
CA THR A 21 -14.99 3.08 -0.65
C THR A 21 -14.68 3.81 0.67
N SER A 22 -15.48 3.60 1.72
CA SER A 22 -15.30 4.29 3.01
C SER A 22 -14.30 3.57 3.91
N ASP A 23 -14.36 2.23 3.98
CA ASP A 23 -13.45 1.45 4.81
C ASP A 23 -12.01 1.49 4.27
N SER A 24 -11.86 1.46 2.94
CA SER A 24 -10.58 1.60 2.25
C SER A 24 -9.79 2.85 2.64
N ARG A 25 -10.44 4.04 2.61
CA ARG A 25 -9.78 5.29 2.99
C ARG A 25 -9.39 5.31 4.47
N ARG A 26 -10.20 4.69 5.33
CA ARG A 26 -9.94 4.64 6.77
C ARG A 26 -8.73 3.75 7.08
N ALA A 27 -8.58 2.63 6.38
CA ALA A 27 -7.43 1.74 6.50
C ALA A 27 -6.12 2.43 6.07
N ILE A 28 -6.16 3.12 4.93
CA ILE A 28 -5.02 3.91 4.42
C ILE A 28 -4.63 5.00 5.42
N LYS A 29 -5.62 5.77 5.89
CA LYS A 29 -5.39 6.87 6.85
C LYS A 29 -4.74 6.38 8.14
N ARG A 30 -5.13 5.21 8.65
CA ARG A 30 -4.53 4.60 9.85
C ARG A 30 -3.06 4.25 9.66
N LEU A 31 -2.70 3.64 8.53
CA LEU A 31 -1.29 3.33 8.23
C LEU A 31 -0.46 4.62 8.14
N SER A 32 -0.97 5.62 7.42
CA SER A 32 -0.31 6.91 7.25
C SER A 32 -0.14 7.68 8.56
N GLU A 33 -1.18 7.71 9.41
CA GLU A 33 -1.14 8.32 10.73
C GLU A 33 -0.10 7.63 11.64
N ARG A 34 -0.01 6.28 11.60
CA ARG A 34 1.01 5.53 12.37
C ARG A 34 2.43 5.87 11.93
N LEU A 35 2.65 6.06 10.63
CA LEU A 35 3.95 6.36 10.06
C LEU A 35 4.29 7.86 10.05
N GLY A 36 3.33 8.73 10.39
CA GLY A 36 3.51 10.18 10.33
C GLY A 36 3.72 10.72 8.91
N ILE A 37 3.22 10.02 7.89
CA ILE A 37 3.37 10.39 6.47
C ILE A 37 2.03 10.82 5.87
N THR A 38 2.08 11.46 4.70
CA THR A 38 0.87 11.72 3.91
C THR A 38 0.28 10.40 3.36
N PRO A 39 -1.03 10.32 3.10
CA PRO A 39 -1.65 9.11 2.54
C PRO A 39 -1.31 8.85 1.07
N MET A 40 -0.80 9.84 0.36
CA MET A 40 -0.50 9.77 -1.08
C MET A 40 0.43 8.62 -1.50
N PRO A 41 1.52 8.29 -0.78
CA PRO A 41 2.38 7.14 -1.13
C PRO A 41 1.66 5.79 -0.99
N VAL A 42 0.81 5.65 0.03
CA VAL A 42 0.03 4.43 0.26
C VAL A 42 -1.04 4.28 -0.82
N GLU A 43 -1.71 5.37 -1.19
CA GLU A 43 -2.67 5.40 -2.30
C GLU A 43 -2.02 5.02 -3.63
N SER A 44 -0.85 5.61 -3.94
CA SER A 44 -0.10 5.33 -5.17
C SER A 44 0.36 3.86 -5.24
N MET A 45 0.83 3.31 -4.13
CA MET A 45 1.19 1.89 -4.03
C MET A 45 -0.02 0.99 -4.30
N ILE A 46 -1.17 1.27 -3.68
CA ILE A 46 -2.40 0.49 -3.85
C ILE A 46 -2.89 0.58 -5.30
N ASP A 47 -2.81 1.76 -5.92
CA ASP A 47 -3.19 1.96 -7.33
C ASP A 47 -2.30 1.15 -8.28
N GLN A 48 -0.98 1.14 -8.05
CA GLN A 48 -0.03 0.34 -8.83
C GLN A 48 -0.24 -1.17 -8.69
N PHE A 49 -0.64 -1.67 -7.51
CA PHE A 49 -0.91 -3.09 -7.31
C PHE A 49 -2.18 -3.59 -8.02
N GLY A 50 -3.03 -2.68 -8.49
CA GLY A 50 -4.28 -3.01 -9.15
C GLY A 50 -5.38 -3.46 -8.18
N LYS A 51 -6.61 -3.58 -8.71
CA LYS A 51 -7.83 -3.70 -7.89
C LYS A 51 -7.85 -4.93 -6.97
N THR A 52 -7.32 -6.08 -7.41
CA THR A 52 -7.38 -7.32 -6.62
C THR A 52 -6.40 -7.28 -5.45
N SER A 53 -5.11 -7.06 -5.74
CA SER A 53 -4.04 -7.03 -4.74
C SER A 53 -4.15 -5.82 -3.82
N GLY A 54 -4.57 -4.66 -4.33
CA GLY A 54 -4.83 -3.47 -3.53
C GLY A 54 -5.96 -3.68 -2.52
N ASN A 55 -7.05 -4.36 -2.91
CA ASN A 55 -8.14 -4.70 -2.00
C ASN A 55 -7.72 -5.69 -0.92
N GLU A 56 -6.84 -6.64 -1.24
CA GLU A 56 -6.30 -7.57 -0.26
C GLU A 56 -5.42 -6.84 0.77
N PHE A 57 -4.59 -5.90 0.30
CA PHE A 57 -3.77 -5.05 1.18
C PHE A 57 -4.62 -4.16 2.08
N ILE A 58 -5.71 -3.58 1.57
CA ILE A 58 -6.68 -2.81 2.36
C ILE A 58 -7.32 -3.70 3.44
N ARG A 59 -7.77 -4.90 3.07
CA ARG A 59 -8.31 -5.88 4.05
C ARG A 59 -7.28 -6.30 5.09
N TYR A 60 -6.00 -6.36 4.71
CA TYR A 60 -4.91 -6.63 5.64
C TYR A 60 -4.74 -5.48 6.66
N LEU A 61 -4.85 -4.22 6.19
CA LEU A 61 -4.81 -3.02 7.03
C LEU A 61 -6.05 -2.81 7.93
N GLU A 62 -7.19 -3.37 7.55
CA GLU A 62 -8.42 -3.30 8.35
C GLU A 62 -8.39 -4.22 9.58
N ARG A 63 -7.45 -5.18 9.63
CA ARG A 63 -7.32 -6.07 10.78
C ARG A 63 -6.86 -5.28 12.02
N PRO A 64 -7.44 -5.56 13.21
CA PRO A 64 -7.16 -4.80 14.42
C PRO A 64 -5.77 -5.02 15.04
N ASP A 65 -4.98 -5.96 14.53
CA ASP A 65 -3.67 -6.32 15.08
C ASP A 65 -2.58 -5.34 14.61
N GLU A 66 -1.82 -4.79 15.57
CA GLU A 66 -0.75 -3.83 15.33
C GLU A 66 0.44 -4.41 14.58
N ALA A 67 0.68 -5.73 14.65
CA ALA A 67 1.75 -6.38 13.92
C ALA A 67 1.56 -6.27 12.40
N HIS A 68 0.31 -6.29 11.93
CA HIS A 68 -0.02 -6.12 10.51
C HIS A 68 0.30 -4.72 10.00
N LEU A 69 0.12 -3.71 10.85
CA LEU A 69 0.41 -2.32 10.47
C LEU A 69 1.92 -2.10 10.26
N GLN A 70 2.76 -2.76 11.07
CA GLN A 70 4.21 -2.75 10.88
C GLN A 70 4.64 -3.48 9.60
N ASN A 71 4.06 -4.66 9.33
CA ASN A 71 4.34 -5.38 8.09
C ASN A 71 3.89 -4.58 6.85
N ALA A 72 2.74 -3.91 6.93
CA ALA A 72 2.26 -3.03 5.87
C ALA A 72 3.17 -1.82 5.63
N ALA A 73 3.78 -1.28 6.70
CA ALA A 73 4.81 -0.26 6.57
C ALA A 73 6.07 -0.76 5.86
N GLN A 74 6.49 -2.00 6.13
CA GLN A 74 7.62 -2.62 5.43
C GLN A 74 7.31 -2.80 3.94
N VAL A 75 6.09 -3.25 3.58
CA VAL A 75 5.66 -3.35 2.18
C VAL A 75 5.71 -1.98 1.49
N LEU A 76 5.25 -0.93 2.17
CA LEU A 76 5.32 0.44 1.66
C LEU A 76 6.76 0.90 1.42
N LEU A 77 7.67 0.60 2.36
CA LEU A 77 9.08 0.93 2.24
C LEU A 77 9.74 0.17 1.08
N ILE A 78 9.49 -1.14 0.95
CA ILE A 78 10.00 -1.96 -0.15
C ILE A 78 9.48 -1.44 -1.50
N TRP A 79 8.19 -1.10 -1.58
CA TRP A 79 7.61 -0.51 -2.78
C TRP A 79 8.26 0.83 -3.12
N GLN A 80 8.46 1.71 -2.14
CA GLN A 80 9.05 3.03 -2.38
C GLN A 80 10.52 2.92 -2.85
N VAL A 81 11.32 2.07 -2.21
CA VAL A 81 12.71 1.81 -2.60
C VAL A 81 12.81 1.09 -3.95
N GLY A 82 11.88 0.17 -4.24
CA GLY A 82 11.78 -0.53 -5.52
C GLY A 82 11.37 0.36 -6.68
N ASN A 83 10.46 1.32 -6.43
CA ASN A 83 9.96 2.26 -7.43
C ASN A 83 10.96 3.39 -7.72
N ASP A 84 11.75 3.82 -6.73
CA ASP A 84 12.85 4.76 -6.92
C ASP A 84 14.15 4.03 -7.32
N SER A 85 14.29 3.68 -8.60
CA SER A 85 15.45 2.97 -9.16
C SER A 85 16.81 3.64 -8.86
N LYS A 86 16.80 4.95 -8.57
CA LYS A 86 17.98 5.71 -8.12
C LYS A 86 18.36 5.41 -6.67
N LEU A 87 17.39 5.17 -5.79
CA LEU A 87 17.64 4.83 -4.38
C LEU A 87 18.13 3.40 -4.23
N LEU A 88 17.67 2.48 -5.08
CA LEU A 88 18.15 1.08 -5.11
C LEU A 88 19.61 0.99 -5.59
N ILE A 89 20.02 1.82 -6.56
CA ILE A 89 21.44 1.99 -6.93
C ILE A 89 22.24 2.59 -5.78
N VAL A 90 21.72 3.62 -5.10
CA VAL A 90 22.41 4.23 -3.95
C VAL A 90 22.50 3.27 -2.77
N PHE A 91 21.47 2.46 -2.48
CA PHE A 91 21.52 1.40 -1.48
C PHE A 91 22.43 0.24 -1.92
N TYR A 92 22.49 -0.13 -3.20
CA TYR A 92 23.46 -1.10 -3.71
C TYR A 92 24.89 -0.59 -3.54
N VAL A 93 25.14 0.69 -3.81
CA VAL A 93 26.44 1.35 -3.61
C VAL A 93 26.76 1.65 -2.13
N GLN A 94 25.76 1.85 -1.27
CA GLN A 94 25.94 2.09 0.17
C GLN A 94 26.00 0.79 0.98
N ILE A 95 25.34 -0.29 0.53
CA ILE A 95 25.37 -1.63 1.16
C ILE A 95 26.60 -2.43 0.67
N MET A 96 27.18 -2.14 -0.49
CA MET A 96 28.47 -2.67 -0.89
C MET A 96 29.57 -1.76 -0.34
N PRO A 97 30.16 -2.03 0.84
CA PRO A 97 31.28 -1.24 1.32
C PRO A 97 32.47 -1.48 0.39
N ASP A 98 33.31 -0.47 0.21
CA ASP A 98 34.58 -0.60 -0.52
C ASP A 98 35.44 -1.79 -0.02
N ASP A 99 35.23 -2.22 1.22
CA ASP A 99 35.83 -3.41 1.84
C ASP A 99 35.49 -4.74 1.11
N PHE A 100 34.27 -4.88 0.57
CA PHE A 100 33.87 -6.08 -0.20
C PHE A 100 34.52 -6.13 -1.60
N ILE A 101 34.75 -4.97 -2.22
CA ILE A 101 35.47 -4.86 -3.50
C ILE A 101 36.96 -5.15 -3.30
N MET A 102 37.55 -4.65 -2.21
CA MET A 102 38.95 -4.93 -1.86
C MET A 102 39.20 -6.42 -1.57
N GLN A 103 38.20 -7.13 -1.04
CA GLN A 103 38.30 -8.55 -0.72
C GLN A 103 38.16 -9.47 -1.96
N LEU A 104 37.43 -9.04 -3.00
CA LEU A 104 37.31 -9.78 -4.27
C LEU A 104 38.57 -9.65 -5.15
N HIS A 105 39.35 -8.58 -5.01
CA HIS A 105 40.63 -8.41 -5.72
C HIS A 105 41.79 -9.22 -5.07
N ARG A 106 41.54 -9.96 -3.98
CA ARG A 106 42.53 -10.80 -3.29
C ARG A 106 42.29 -12.31 -3.47
N PHE A 107 41.36 -12.70 -4.33
CA PHE A 107 41.16 -14.09 -4.76
C PHE A 107 41.61 -14.29 -6.21
#